data_AF-A0A444XMR0-F1
#
_entry.id   AF-A0A444XMR0-F1
#
_cell.length_a   1.000
_cell.length_b   1.000
_cell.length_c   1.000
_cell.angle_alpha   90.00
_cell.angle_beta   90.00
_cell.angle_gamma   90.00
#
_symmetry.space_group_name_H-M   'P 1'
#
loop_
_entity.id
_entity.type
_entity.pdbx_description
1 polymer ?
#
loop_
_entity_poly.entity_id
_entity_poly.type
_entity_poly.pdbx_seq_one_letter_code
_entity_poly.pdbx_strand_id
1 'polypeptide(L)'
;MNESTSNQLNECDLDYSSETHQFDKTSCVVDKRFLPKVGMVFETLEEAAKFYKHYSKLIGFSTKIGNTTQDRDKIKNQLIDVGLWTISKVVLNHSHPCCPERAEMLKQHRELSMFVHHTIETHEEAGTRSSKTYQSFMAGAGSHRELGFIEKDMRNYITREVQNIFKEDDAKEFGKYLLRMKEKNQNFFFELNLEGDRCIKHAFWADARSKAAFEYFGDVVSFDTTYNTNRYFVQ
;
A
#
# COMPACT_ATOMS: atom_id res chain seq x y z
N MET A 1 20.39 -25.92 -45.33
CA MET A 1 21.53 -26.22 -44.43
C MET A 1 21.57 -25.07 -43.48
N ASN A 2 20.92 -25.21 -42.33
CA ASN A 2 20.62 -24.09 -41.45
C ASN A 2 21.62 -24.09 -40.31
N GLU A 3 22.21 -22.91 -40.12
CA GLU A 3 23.19 -22.57 -39.10
C GLU A 3 22.63 -22.79 -37.69
N SER A 4 23.41 -23.48 -36.87
CA SER A 4 23.22 -23.53 -35.43
C SER A 4 24.05 -22.42 -34.81
N THR A 5 23.40 -21.44 -34.17
CA THR A 5 24.09 -20.48 -33.31
C THR A 5 23.53 -20.58 -31.90
N SER A 6 24.47 -20.85 -31.00
CA SER A 6 24.36 -21.13 -29.58
C SER A 6 23.82 -19.95 -28.79
N ASN A 7 22.79 -20.15 -27.97
CA ASN A 7 22.36 -19.19 -26.95
C ASN A 7 22.98 -19.59 -25.60
N GLN A 8 24.00 -18.85 -25.17
CA GLN A 8 24.44 -18.84 -23.78
C GLN A 8 23.50 -17.95 -22.96
N LEU A 9 23.08 -18.47 -21.81
CA LEU A 9 22.32 -17.76 -20.79
C LEU A 9 23.24 -16.78 -20.07
N ASN A 10 22.95 -15.49 -20.14
CA ASN A 10 23.55 -14.50 -19.26
C ASN A 10 22.68 -14.34 -18.00
N GLU A 11 23.20 -14.84 -16.88
CA GLU A 11 22.82 -14.41 -15.54
C GLU A 11 23.25 -12.95 -15.37
N CYS A 12 22.29 -12.04 -15.16
CA CYS A 12 22.58 -10.67 -14.77
C CYS A 12 22.61 -10.59 -13.24
N ASP A 13 23.76 -10.90 -12.67
CA ASP A 13 24.14 -10.42 -11.34
C ASP A 13 24.21 -8.89 -11.38
N LEU A 14 23.22 -8.23 -10.79
CA LEU A 14 23.27 -6.79 -10.51
C LEU A 14 24.12 -6.59 -9.26
N ASP A 15 25.41 -6.39 -9.49
CA ASP A 15 26.39 -5.96 -8.48
C ASP A 15 25.91 -4.65 -7.82
N TYR A 16 25.40 -4.77 -6.60
CA TYR A 16 25.16 -3.64 -5.71
C TYR A 16 26.51 -3.20 -5.13
N SER A 17 27.27 -2.46 -5.94
CA SER A 17 28.50 -1.79 -5.48
C SER A 17 28.17 -0.87 -4.31
N SER A 18 28.51 -1.35 -3.12
CA SER A 18 28.38 -0.62 -1.86
C SER A 18 29.56 0.34 -1.75
N GLU A 19 29.52 1.44 -2.51
CA GLU A 19 30.48 2.53 -2.30
C GLU A 19 30.26 3.13 -0.91
N THR A 20 31.16 2.80 0.02
CA THR A 20 31.25 3.43 1.33
C THR A 20 31.75 4.86 1.15
N HIS A 21 30.85 5.77 0.79
CA HIS A 21 31.09 7.19 0.97
C HIS A 21 31.24 7.46 2.45
N GLN A 22 32.45 7.84 2.85
CA GLN A 22 32.77 8.34 4.17
C GLN A 22 31.93 9.61 4.38
N PHE A 23 30.79 9.46 5.06
CA PHE A 23 29.89 10.56 5.35
C PHE A 23 30.59 11.50 6.33
N ASP A 24 31.10 12.59 5.79
CA ASP A 24 31.46 13.75 6.59
C ASP A 24 30.21 14.19 7.35
N LYS A 25 30.38 14.49 8.63
CA LYS A 25 29.29 14.77 9.57
C LYS A 25 28.72 16.15 9.25
N THR A 26 27.96 16.29 8.17
CA THR A 26 27.24 17.51 7.83
C THR A 26 26.19 17.76 8.90
N SER A 27 26.60 18.53 9.91
CA SER A 27 25.71 19.15 10.87
C SER A 27 24.71 20.00 10.10
N CYS A 28 23.52 19.46 9.84
CA CYS A 28 22.41 20.24 9.31
C CYS A 28 22.14 21.42 10.27
N VAL A 29 22.39 22.64 9.79
CA VAL A 29 22.09 23.86 10.55
C VAL A 29 20.58 24.04 10.53
N VAL A 30 19.90 23.44 11.51
CA VAL A 30 18.46 23.62 11.69
C VAL A 30 18.20 24.92 12.44
N ASP A 31 17.31 25.74 11.89
CA ASP A 31 16.88 26.99 12.54
C ASP A 31 16.31 26.67 13.94
N LYS A 32 16.77 27.44 14.94
CA LYS A 32 16.39 27.32 16.35
C LYS A 32 14.87 27.37 16.59
N ARG A 33 14.09 27.90 15.64
CA ARG A 33 12.62 27.93 15.72
C ARG A 33 11.97 26.56 15.50
N PHE A 34 12.64 25.65 14.78
CA PHE A 34 12.15 24.29 14.52
C PHE A 34 12.70 23.25 15.50
N LEU A 35 13.54 23.66 16.44
CA LEU A 35 14.05 22.78 17.48
C LEU A 35 13.00 22.57 18.58
N PRO A 36 12.64 21.31 18.90
CA PRO A 36 11.79 21.01 20.04
C PRO A 36 12.42 21.52 21.34
N LYS A 37 11.61 22.21 22.16
CA LYS A 37 12.05 22.74 23.45
C LYS A 37 11.05 22.38 24.53
N VAL A 38 11.57 22.12 25.73
CA VAL A 38 10.74 21.94 26.92
C VAL A 38 9.92 23.21 27.13
N GLY A 39 8.63 23.05 27.41
CA GLY A 39 7.69 24.16 27.60
C GLY A 39 7.02 24.66 26.32
N MET A 40 7.34 24.11 25.13
CA MET A 40 6.51 24.34 23.94
C MET A 40 5.10 23.78 24.16
N VAL A 41 4.08 24.56 23.79
CA VAL A 41 2.68 24.25 24.00
C VAL A 41 1.97 24.14 22.65
N PHE A 42 1.08 23.17 22.53
CA PHE A 42 0.24 22.92 21.35
C PHE A 42 -1.23 22.77 21.79
N GLU A 43 -2.16 23.21 20.95
CA GLU A 43 -3.58 23.10 21.25
C GLU A 43 -4.04 21.65 21.10
N THR A 44 -3.46 20.93 20.13
CA THR A 44 -3.79 19.54 19.85
C THR A 44 -2.56 18.64 19.78
N LEU A 45 -2.78 17.35 20.04
CA LEU A 45 -1.75 16.33 19.83
C LEU A 45 -1.32 16.26 18.35
N GLU A 46 -2.23 16.56 17.43
CA GLU A 46 -1.96 16.55 15.99
C GLU A 46 -0.97 17.65 15.59
N GLU A 47 -1.12 18.86 16.15
CA GLU A 47 -0.16 19.95 15.95
C GLU A 47 1.22 19.59 16.48
N ALA A 48 1.29 19.02 17.69
CA ALA A 48 2.55 18.56 18.27
C ALA A 48 3.20 17.48 17.39
N ALA A 49 2.41 16.53 16.89
CA ALA A 49 2.87 15.49 15.98
C ALA A 49 3.36 16.07 14.64
N LYS A 50 2.64 17.03 14.05
CA LYS A 50 3.06 17.73 12.82
C LYS A 50 4.37 18.48 13.01
N PHE A 51 4.51 19.23 14.10
CA PHE A 51 5.74 19.93 14.45
C PHE A 51 6.93 18.96 14.54
N TYR A 52 6.77 17.85 15.28
CA TYR A 52 7.85 16.89 15.45
C TYR A 52 8.15 16.09 14.18
N LYS A 53 7.13 15.76 13.37
CA LYS A 53 7.30 15.16 12.04
C LYS A 53 8.14 16.08 11.15
N HIS A 54 7.87 17.39 11.16
CA HIS A 54 8.66 18.37 10.42
C HIS A 54 10.11 18.44 10.91
N TYR A 55 10.33 18.55 12.22
CA TYR A 55 11.67 18.52 12.81
C TYR A 55 12.46 17.27 12.42
N SER A 56 11.84 16.09 12.54
CA SER A 56 12.50 14.82 12.20
C SER A 56 12.86 14.71 10.72
N LYS A 57 12.06 15.33 9.85
CA LYS A 57 12.34 15.42 8.42
C LYS A 57 13.57 16.28 8.15
N LEU A 58 13.70 17.43 8.82
CA LEU A 58 14.86 18.33 8.69
C LEU A 58 16.16 17.67 9.15
N ILE A 59 16.11 16.87 10.22
CA ILE A 59 17.29 16.18 10.76
C ILE A 59 17.55 14.85 10.04
N GLY A 60 16.52 14.23 9.47
CA GLY A 60 16.61 12.97 8.74
C GLY A 60 16.58 11.73 9.61
N PHE A 61 15.59 11.66 10.51
CA PHE A 61 15.29 10.46 11.30
C PHE A 61 13.79 10.14 11.33
N SER A 62 13.46 8.91 11.72
CA SER A 62 12.06 8.47 11.83
C SER A 62 11.45 8.77 13.21
N THR A 63 10.15 9.07 13.26
CA THR A 63 9.41 9.35 14.51
C THR A 63 8.37 8.29 14.77
N LYS A 64 8.15 8.00 16.04
CA LYS A 64 7.08 7.14 16.51
C LYS A 64 6.52 7.73 17.79
N ILE A 65 5.20 7.87 17.85
CA ILE A 65 4.52 8.22 19.10
C ILE A 65 4.53 6.95 19.95
N GLY A 66 5.18 7.03 21.12
CA GLY A 66 5.26 5.92 22.07
C GLY A 66 4.03 5.86 22.96
N ASN A 67 3.95 6.75 23.95
CA ASN A 67 2.85 6.87 24.89
C ASN A 67 2.40 8.33 24.99
N THR A 68 1.12 8.56 25.25
CA THR A 68 0.56 9.88 25.56
C THR A 68 -0.03 9.86 26.97
N THR A 69 0.42 10.78 27.82
CA THR A 69 -0.12 10.96 29.17
C THR A 69 -0.82 12.31 29.21
N GLN A 70 -2.14 12.29 29.31
CA GLN A 70 -2.92 13.50 29.58
C GLN A 70 -2.98 13.68 31.09
N ASP A 71 -2.25 14.65 31.63
CA ASP A 71 -2.36 15.02 33.04
C ASP A 71 -3.70 15.74 33.23
N ARG A 72 -4.67 15.07 33.86
CA ARG A 72 -6.01 15.62 34.12
C ARG A 72 -6.09 16.40 35.44
N ASP A 73 -4.98 16.51 36.18
CA ASP A 73 -5.02 16.93 37.58
C ASP A 73 -4.59 18.39 37.84
N LYS A 74 -4.54 19.24 36.81
CA LYS A 74 -4.35 20.69 37.00
C LYS A 74 -5.50 21.48 36.39
N ILE A 75 -6.45 21.80 37.26
CA ILE A 75 -7.44 22.91 37.25
C ILE A 75 -8.86 22.38 37.52
N LYS A 76 -9.10 21.94 38.76
CA LYS A 76 -10.39 22.19 39.42
C LYS A 76 -10.26 23.54 40.10
N ASN A 77 -10.54 24.62 39.38
CA ASN A 77 -11.10 25.88 39.86
C ASN A 77 -11.12 26.87 38.69
N GLN A 78 -12.30 26.98 38.07
CA GLN A 78 -12.73 28.02 37.13
C GLN A 78 -12.03 28.08 35.75
N LEU A 79 -12.85 27.76 34.74
CA LEU A 79 -12.76 28.13 33.32
C LEU A 79 -11.66 27.49 32.43
N ILE A 80 -12.16 26.79 31.40
CA ILE A 80 -11.51 26.31 30.17
C ILE A 80 -10.71 25.00 30.31
N ASP A 81 -11.42 23.88 30.14
CA ASP A 81 -10.87 22.56 29.79
C ASP A 81 -10.36 22.58 28.34
N VAL A 82 -9.33 23.37 28.07
CA VAL A 82 -8.53 23.23 26.85
C VAL A 82 -7.25 22.55 27.30
N GLY A 83 -7.26 21.22 27.23
CA GLY A 83 -6.12 20.38 27.55
C GLY A 83 -4.96 20.65 26.60
N LEU A 84 -4.15 21.65 26.92
CA LEU A 84 -2.96 22.04 26.17
C LEU A 84 -1.87 20.96 26.30
N TRP A 85 -1.25 20.60 25.18
CA TRP A 85 -0.16 19.64 25.13
C TRP A 85 1.17 20.36 25.29
N THR A 86 1.92 20.04 26.35
CA THR A 86 3.23 20.66 26.61
C THR A 86 4.36 19.64 26.47
N ILE A 87 5.46 20.03 25.82
CA ILE A 87 6.68 19.21 25.79
C ILE A 87 7.34 19.25 27.17
N SER A 88 7.31 18.13 27.90
CA SER A 88 7.90 18.03 29.25
C SER A 88 9.40 17.65 29.22
N LYS A 89 9.84 16.94 28.18
CA LYS A 89 11.23 16.46 28.04
C LYS A 89 11.63 16.39 26.57
N VAL A 90 12.87 16.78 26.29
CA VAL A 90 13.48 16.69 24.96
C VAL A 90 14.87 16.05 25.07
N VAL A 91 15.15 15.07 24.21
CA VAL A 91 16.48 14.48 24.04
C VAL A 91 16.79 14.51 22.55
N LEU A 92 17.73 15.37 22.14
CA LEU A 92 18.10 15.58 20.74
C LEU A 92 19.33 14.74 20.32
N ASN A 93 19.96 14.04 21.26
CA ASN A 93 21.10 13.19 20.96
C ASN A 93 20.61 11.87 20.35
N HIS A 94 21.14 11.53 19.19
CA HIS A 94 20.87 10.27 18.50
C HIS A 94 22.03 9.28 18.70
N SER A 95 21.71 8.00 18.83
CA SER A 95 22.70 6.91 18.93
C SER A 95 23.31 6.51 17.58
N HIS A 96 22.78 7.07 16.49
CA HIS A 96 23.25 6.84 15.12
C HIS A 96 23.36 8.18 14.38
N PRO A 97 24.17 8.25 13.31
CA PRO A 97 24.14 9.38 12.38
C PRO A 97 22.73 9.59 11.82
N CYS A 98 22.30 10.84 11.72
CA CYS A 98 21.07 11.19 11.01
C CYS A 98 21.41 11.61 9.58
N CYS A 99 20.50 11.36 8.63
CA CYS A 99 20.76 11.59 7.21
C CYS A 99 19.66 12.48 6.61
N PRO A 100 19.77 13.82 6.73
CA PRO A 100 18.81 14.77 6.15
C PRO A 100 18.58 14.53 4.65
N GLU A 101 19.64 14.24 3.91
CA GLU A 101 19.60 14.03 2.46
C GLU A 101 18.71 12.85 2.02
N ARG A 102 18.48 11.89 2.91
CA ARG A 102 17.66 10.69 2.64
C ARG A 102 16.34 10.73 3.41
N ALA A 103 16.03 11.82 4.10
CA ALA A 103 14.84 11.94 4.93
C ALA A 103 13.55 11.73 4.13
N GLU A 104 13.47 12.30 2.92
CA GLU A 104 12.32 12.15 2.02
C GLU A 104 11.99 10.69 1.69
N MET A 105 12.98 9.80 1.74
CA MET A 105 12.81 8.38 1.42
C MET A 105 12.32 7.55 2.62
N LEU A 106 12.27 8.13 3.82
CA LEU A 106 11.74 7.44 4.99
C LEU A 106 10.24 7.24 4.84
N LYS A 107 9.74 6.04 5.15
CA LYS A 107 8.33 5.66 4.99
C LYS A 107 7.34 6.68 5.57
N GLN A 108 7.67 7.30 6.70
CA GLN A 108 6.80 8.28 7.36
C GLN A 108 6.71 9.64 6.64
N HIS A 109 7.63 9.92 5.71
CA HIS A 109 7.70 11.16 4.94
C HIS A 109 7.29 10.97 3.48
N ARG A 110 7.07 9.73 3.04
CA ARG A 110 6.60 9.42 1.70
C ARG A 110 5.08 9.45 1.66
N GLU A 111 4.54 10.23 0.72
CA GLU A 111 3.11 10.39 0.52
C GLU A 111 2.84 10.47 -0.99
N LEU A 112 1.75 9.85 -1.45
CA LEU A 112 1.28 10.00 -2.82
C LEU A 112 0.38 11.23 -2.88
N SER A 113 0.66 12.16 -3.79
CA SER A 113 -0.21 13.32 -3.97
C SER A 113 -1.50 12.93 -4.69
N MET A 114 -2.54 13.77 -4.58
CA MET A 114 -3.80 13.58 -5.31
C MET A 114 -3.59 13.49 -6.83
N PHE A 115 -2.64 14.26 -7.39
CA PHE A 115 -2.28 14.19 -8.80
C PHE A 115 -1.70 12.82 -9.18
N VAL A 116 -0.84 12.27 -8.31
CA VAL A 116 -0.26 10.93 -8.50
C VAL A 116 -1.34 9.86 -8.41
N HIS A 117 -2.27 9.96 -7.45
CA HIS A 117 -3.42 9.06 -7.34
C HIS A 117 -4.25 9.01 -8.62
N HIS A 118 -4.69 10.18 -9.10
CA HIS A 118 -5.49 10.27 -10.32
C HIS A 118 -4.76 9.69 -11.54
N THR A 119 -3.47 9.97 -11.66
CA THR A 119 -2.65 9.45 -12.76
C THR A 119 -2.54 7.93 -12.70
N ILE A 120 -2.31 7.35 -11.51
CA ILE A 120 -2.26 5.89 -11.31
C ILE A 120 -3.59 5.25 -11.73
N GLU A 121 -4.72 5.81 -11.30
CA GLU A 121 -6.06 5.31 -11.63
C GLU A 121 -6.32 5.28 -13.13
N THR A 122 -6.03 6.38 -13.84
CA THR A 122 -6.17 6.46 -15.30
C THR A 122 -5.29 5.42 -16.02
N HIS A 123 -4.07 5.20 -15.54
CA HIS A 123 -3.17 4.21 -16.12
C HIS A 123 -3.62 2.76 -15.87
N GLU A 124 -4.19 2.48 -14.70
CA GLU A 124 -4.76 1.16 -14.37
C GLU A 124 -6.00 0.87 -15.22
N GLU A 125 -6.91 1.84 -15.37
CA GLU A 125 -8.08 1.73 -16.25
C GLU A 125 -7.67 1.46 -17.71
N ALA A 126 -6.59 2.08 -18.17
CA ALA A 126 -6.00 1.82 -19.48
C ALA A 126 -5.24 0.48 -19.59
N GLY A 127 -5.17 -0.32 -18.52
CA GLY A 127 -4.43 -1.59 -18.49
C GLY A 127 -2.92 -1.45 -18.59
N THR A 128 -2.36 -0.29 -18.22
CA THR A 128 -0.92 -0.03 -18.28
C THR A 128 -0.21 -0.81 -17.18
N ARG A 129 0.85 -1.55 -17.54
CA ARG A 129 1.68 -2.25 -16.55
C ARG A 129 2.23 -1.26 -15.52
N SER A 130 2.04 -1.56 -14.24
CA SER A 130 2.49 -0.75 -13.09
C SER A 130 3.93 -0.24 -13.20
N SER A 131 4.86 -1.08 -13.68
CA SER A 131 6.26 -0.70 -13.86
C SER A 131 6.43 0.45 -14.85
N LYS A 132 5.63 0.50 -15.93
CA LYS A 132 5.66 1.59 -16.91
C LYS A 132 5.09 2.88 -16.32
N THR A 133 4.03 2.79 -15.52
CA THR A 133 3.46 3.92 -14.78
C THR A 133 4.47 4.52 -13.81
N TYR A 134 5.22 3.68 -13.09
CA TYR A 134 6.29 4.20 -12.22
C TYR A 134 7.41 4.89 -13.02
N GLN A 135 7.80 4.31 -14.17
CA GLN A 135 8.81 4.90 -15.03
C GLN A 135 8.38 6.24 -15.66
N SER A 136 7.09 6.46 -15.94
CA SER A 136 6.61 7.75 -16.42
C SER A 136 6.75 8.85 -15.36
N PHE A 137 6.46 8.53 -14.09
CA PHE A 137 6.70 9.43 -12.98
C PHE A 137 8.19 9.74 -12.79
N MET A 138 9.04 8.71 -12.87
CA MET A 138 10.51 8.87 -12.85
C MET A 138 11.03 9.80 -13.93
N ALA A 139 10.54 9.65 -15.16
CA ALA A 139 10.94 10.48 -16.28
C ALA A 139 10.52 11.95 -16.09
N GLY A 140 9.38 12.21 -15.43
CA GLY A 140 8.91 13.57 -15.16
C GLY A 140 9.60 14.28 -13.99
N ALA A 141 10.00 13.54 -12.97
CA ALA A 141 10.54 14.11 -11.73
C ALA A 141 12.07 14.25 -11.70
N GLY A 142 12.79 13.80 -12.74
CA GLY A 142 14.26 13.93 -12.84
C GLY A 142 15.07 13.09 -11.85
N SER A 143 14.52 12.75 -10.67
CA SER A 143 15.15 11.90 -9.67
C SER A 143 14.13 11.20 -8.76
N HIS A 144 14.54 10.09 -8.13
CA HIS A 144 13.74 9.41 -7.10
C HIS A 144 13.42 10.31 -5.90
N ARG A 145 14.23 11.33 -5.62
CA ARG A 145 14.06 12.20 -4.46
C ARG A 145 12.90 13.16 -4.66
N GLU A 146 12.79 13.73 -5.86
CA GLU A 146 11.75 14.69 -6.23
C GLU A 146 10.36 14.05 -6.32
N LEU A 147 10.29 12.74 -6.54
CA LEU A 147 9.03 11.99 -6.54
C LEU A 147 8.34 11.95 -5.17
N GLY A 148 9.11 11.87 -4.09
CA GLY A 148 8.56 11.70 -2.74
C GLY A 148 7.93 10.33 -2.45
N PHE A 149 8.00 9.35 -3.36
CA PHE A 149 7.52 7.99 -3.14
C PHE A 149 8.34 6.95 -3.93
N ILE A 150 8.24 5.69 -3.53
CA ILE A 150 8.87 4.56 -4.24
C ILE A 150 7.83 3.70 -4.97
N GLU A 151 8.25 2.91 -5.95
CA GLU A 151 7.36 2.02 -6.71
C GLU A 151 6.50 1.12 -5.79
N LYS A 152 7.05 0.70 -4.66
CA LYS A 152 6.32 -0.09 -3.66
C LYS A 152 5.12 0.66 -3.09
N ASP A 153 5.22 1.97 -2.87
CA ASP A 153 4.11 2.79 -2.35
C ASP A 153 2.97 2.86 -3.38
N MET A 154 3.31 3.06 -4.66
CA MET A 154 2.36 3.00 -5.79
C MET A 154 1.68 1.63 -5.89
N ARG A 155 2.46 0.53 -5.85
CA ARG A 155 1.88 -0.82 -5.88
C ARG A 155 0.94 -1.09 -4.72
N ASN A 156 1.32 -0.67 -3.51
CA ASN A 156 0.45 -0.81 -2.34
C ASN A 156 -0.87 -0.02 -2.52
N TYR A 157 -0.82 1.16 -3.13
CA TYR A 157 -2.02 1.94 -3.46
C TYR A 157 -2.90 1.21 -4.48
N ILE A 158 -2.32 0.71 -5.58
CA ILE A 158 -3.06 -0.03 -6.61
C ILE A 158 -3.76 -1.24 -5.99
N THR A 159 -3.05 -2.04 -5.20
CA THR A 159 -3.64 -3.23 -4.58
C THR A 159 -4.73 -2.89 -3.55
N ARG A 160 -4.57 -1.83 -2.77
CA ARG A 160 -5.49 -1.52 -1.66
C ARG A 160 -6.69 -0.66 -2.06
N GLU A 161 -6.49 0.34 -2.90
CA GLU A 161 -7.57 1.26 -3.28
C GLU A 161 -8.11 0.92 -4.67
N VAL A 162 -7.25 0.80 -5.67
CA VAL A 162 -7.68 0.74 -7.07
C VAL A 162 -8.28 -0.62 -7.43
N GLN A 163 -7.58 -1.71 -7.13
CA GLN A 163 -8.09 -3.07 -7.38
C GLN A 163 -9.31 -3.41 -6.54
N ASN A 164 -9.45 -2.82 -5.34
CA ASN A 164 -10.66 -3.01 -4.55
C ASN A 164 -11.88 -2.31 -5.17
N ILE A 165 -11.67 -1.20 -5.90
CA ILE A 165 -12.72 -0.56 -6.70
C ILE A 165 -13.05 -1.43 -7.93
N PHE A 166 -12.06 -1.97 -8.64
CA PHE A 166 -12.31 -2.78 -9.84
C PHE A 166 -12.89 -4.18 -9.55
N LYS A 167 -12.55 -4.82 -8.41
CA LYS A 167 -13.19 -6.07 -7.95
C LYS A 167 -14.71 -5.94 -7.80
N GLU A 168 -15.22 -4.71 -7.64
CA GLU A 168 -16.65 -4.43 -7.58
C GLU A 168 -17.37 -4.80 -8.88
N ASP A 169 -16.70 -4.68 -10.04
CA ASP A 169 -17.27 -5.04 -11.34
C ASP A 169 -17.17 -6.56 -11.59
N ASP A 170 -16.12 -7.21 -11.10
CA ASP A 170 -15.90 -8.65 -11.29
C ASP A 170 -17.02 -9.50 -10.68
N ALA A 171 -17.48 -9.18 -9.47
CA ALA A 171 -18.58 -9.90 -8.82
C ALA A 171 -19.90 -9.75 -9.60
N LYS A 172 -20.16 -8.55 -10.13
CA LYS A 172 -21.34 -8.25 -10.95
C LYS A 172 -21.25 -8.98 -12.29
N GLU A 173 -20.10 -8.96 -12.95
CA GLU A 173 -19.91 -9.63 -14.24
C GLU A 173 -19.96 -11.16 -14.12
N PHE A 174 -19.43 -11.72 -13.02
CA PHE A 174 -19.59 -13.13 -12.69
C PHE A 174 -21.07 -13.51 -12.49
N GLY A 175 -21.85 -12.67 -11.80
CA GLY A 175 -23.29 -12.84 -11.68
C GLY A 175 -24.01 -12.80 -13.03
N LYS A 176 -23.68 -11.84 -13.91
CA LYS A 176 -24.22 -11.77 -15.28
C LYS A 176 -23.87 -13.02 -16.09
N TYR A 177 -22.66 -13.55 -15.94
CA TYR A 177 -22.25 -14.80 -16.60
C TYR A 177 -23.13 -15.98 -16.18
N LEU A 178 -23.33 -16.19 -14.88
CA LEU A 178 -24.18 -17.27 -14.37
C LEU A 178 -25.64 -17.12 -14.82
N LEU A 179 -26.14 -15.89 -14.90
CA LEU A 179 -27.46 -15.59 -15.45
C LEU A 179 -27.55 -15.98 -16.93
N ARG A 180 -26.56 -15.60 -17.76
CA ARG A 180 -26.50 -16.00 -19.19
C ARG A 180 -26.47 -17.52 -19.35
N MET A 181 -25.80 -18.25 -18.46
CA MET A 181 -25.77 -19.71 -18.47
C MET A 181 -27.15 -20.31 -18.15
N LYS A 182 -27.88 -19.70 -17.19
CA LYS A 182 -29.26 -20.09 -16.85
C LYS A 182 -30.25 -19.82 -17.98
N GLU A 183 -30.12 -18.70 -18.67
CA GLU A 183 -30.97 -18.36 -19.83
C GLU A 183 -30.76 -19.33 -21.00
N LYS A 184 -29.51 -19.71 -21.27
CA LYS A 184 -29.18 -20.69 -22.33
C LYS A 184 -29.65 -22.11 -21.99
N ASN A 185 -29.71 -22.46 -20.71
CA ASN A 185 -30.08 -23.79 -20.27
C ASN A 185 -30.89 -23.73 -18.98
N GLN A 186 -32.21 -23.94 -19.09
CA GLN A 186 -33.09 -23.91 -17.92
C GLN A 186 -32.74 -24.97 -16.86
N ASN A 187 -32.05 -26.04 -17.23
CA ASN A 187 -31.59 -27.07 -16.30
C ASN A 187 -30.33 -26.68 -15.52
N PHE A 188 -29.62 -25.62 -15.93
CA PHE A 188 -28.53 -25.03 -15.15
C PHE A 188 -29.09 -24.47 -13.83
N PHE A 189 -28.33 -24.56 -12.74
CA PHE A 189 -28.69 -23.99 -11.45
C PHE A 189 -27.51 -23.19 -10.91
N PHE A 190 -27.78 -22.06 -10.27
CA PHE A 190 -26.79 -21.34 -9.51
C PHE A 190 -27.42 -20.60 -8.34
N GLU A 191 -26.63 -20.38 -7.31
CA GLU A 191 -26.93 -19.54 -6.18
C GLU A 191 -25.68 -18.69 -5.88
N LEU A 192 -25.89 -17.40 -5.70
CA LEU A 192 -24.83 -16.42 -5.49
C LEU A 192 -25.20 -15.57 -4.29
N ASN A 193 -24.41 -15.69 -3.22
CA ASN A 193 -24.57 -14.91 -2.01
C ASN A 193 -23.43 -13.90 -1.93
N LEU A 194 -23.80 -12.62 -1.92
CA LEU A 194 -22.86 -11.51 -1.78
C LEU A 194 -22.80 -11.05 -0.32
N GLU A 195 -21.61 -10.70 0.16
CA GLU A 195 -21.40 -10.03 1.44
C GLU A 195 -21.30 -8.52 1.22
N GLY A 196 -22.32 -7.80 1.71
CA GLY A 196 -22.58 -6.43 1.26
C GLY A 196 -22.79 -6.38 -0.26
N ASP A 197 -22.67 -5.20 -0.86
CA ASP A 197 -22.88 -5.04 -2.31
C ASP A 197 -21.69 -5.52 -3.17
N ARG A 198 -20.63 -6.12 -2.57
CA ARG A 198 -19.27 -5.97 -3.12
C ARG A 198 -18.34 -7.19 -3.13
N CYS A 199 -18.64 -8.27 -2.41
CA CYS A 199 -17.79 -9.48 -2.39
C CYS A 199 -18.63 -10.75 -2.49
N ILE A 200 -18.21 -11.73 -3.30
CA ILE A 200 -18.85 -13.06 -3.33
C ILE A 200 -18.49 -13.79 -2.02
N LYS A 201 -19.49 -14.08 -1.19
CA LYS A 201 -19.34 -14.84 0.05
C LYS A 201 -19.43 -16.34 -0.22
N HIS A 202 -20.46 -16.72 -0.96
CA HIS A 202 -20.70 -18.09 -1.39
C HIS A 202 -21.19 -18.08 -2.84
N ALA A 203 -20.63 -18.95 -3.66
CA ALA A 203 -21.11 -19.21 -5.00
C ALA A 203 -21.26 -20.71 -5.17
N PHE A 204 -22.42 -21.12 -5.67
CA PHE A 204 -22.71 -22.49 -6.04
C PHE A 204 -23.31 -22.50 -7.44
N TRP A 205 -22.89 -23.45 -8.27
CA TRP A 205 -23.53 -23.70 -9.55
C TRP A 205 -23.45 -25.17 -9.92
N ALA A 206 -24.45 -25.64 -10.68
CA ALA A 206 -24.51 -26.98 -11.21
C ALA A 206 -25.08 -26.93 -12.62
N ASP A 207 -24.32 -27.46 -13.59
CA ASP A 207 -24.84 -27.60 -14.96
C ASP A 207 -25.83 -28.77 -15.08
N ALA A 208 -26.55 -28.81 -16.20
CA ALA A 208 -27.55 -29.84 -16.45
C ALA A 208 -26.96 -31.26 -16.41
N ARG A 209 -25.70 -31.42 -16.84
CA ARG A 209 -25.03 -32.71 -16.85
C ARG A 209 -24.70 -33.17 -15.44
N SER A 210 -24.21 -32.27 -14.60
CA SER A 210 -23.87 -32.52 -13.20
C SER A 210 -25.11 -32.89 -12.39
N LYS A 211 -26.24 -32.22 -12.64
CA LYS A 211 -27.51 -32.57 -12.01
C LYS A 211 -28.04 -33.94 -12.45
N ALA A 212 -28.00 -34.23 -13.75
CA ALA A 212 -28.40 -35.55 -14.26
C ALA A 212 -27.47 -36.66 -13.75
N ALA A 213 -26.17 -36.38 -13.63
CA ALA A 213 -25.21 -37.31 -13.03
C ALA A 213 -25.52 -37.55 -11.55
N PHE A 214 -25.83 -36.52 -10.77
CA PHE A 214 -26.23 -36.67 -9.37
C PHE A 214 -27.53 -37.47 -9.23
N GLU A 215 -28.52 -37.26 -10.10
CA GLU A 215 -29.76 -38.04 -10.09
C GLU A 215 -29.53 -39.53 -10.40
N TYR A 216 -28.58 -39.84 -11.29
CA TYR A 216 -28.27 -41.22 -11.68
C TYR A 216 -27.33 -41.94 -10.69
N PHE A 217 -26.27 -41.27 -10.27
CA PHE A 217 -25.20 -41.87 -9.43
C PHE A 217 -25.40 -41.61 -7.94
N GLY A 218 -26.26 -40.68 -7.55
CA GLY A 218 -26.46 -40.28 -6.16
C GLY A 218 -25.25 -39.51 -5.60
N ASP A 219 -24.87 -39.85 -4.38
CA ASP A 219 -23.90 -39.10 -3.56
C ASP A 219 -22.42 -39.36 -3.92
N VAL A 220 -22.15 -39.60 -5.20
CA VAL A 220 -20.79 -39.85 -5.71
C VAL A 220 -20.07 -38.53 -5.91
N VAL A 221 -19.04 -38.29 -5.10
CA VAL A 221 -18.14 -37.15 -5.25
C VAL A 221 -16.96 -37.54 -6.13
N SER A 222 -16.79 -36.86 -7.27
CA SER A 222 -15.58 -36.96 -8.08
C SER A 222 -14.67 -35.75 -7.81
N PHE A 223 -13.39 -36.02 -7.57
CA PHE A 223 -12.38 -34.98 -7.42
C PHE A 223 -11.63 -34.84 -8.74
N ASP A 224 -11.67 -33.64 -9.32
CA ASP A 224 -10.79 -33.28 -10.42
C ASP A 224 -9.39 -32.99 -9.86
N THR A 225 -8.46 -33.93 -10.03
CA THR A 225 -7.07 -33.77 -9.56
C THR A 225 -6.25 -32.83 -10.45
N THR A 226 -6.83 -32.28 -11.52
CA THR A 226 -6.12 -31.40 -12.47
C THR A 226 -5.90 -30.00 -11.91
N TYR A 227 -6.55 -29.62 -10.80
CA TYR A 227 -6.49 -28.25 -10.26
C TYR A 227 -5.14 -27.88 -9.60
N ASN A 228 -4.25 -28.85 -9.33
CA ASN A 228 -2.94 -28.58 -8.68
C ASN A 228 -1.78 -28.23 -9.63
N THR A 229 -2.01 -28.07 -10.94
CA THR A 229 -0.96 -27.66 -11.90
C THR A 229 -1.02 -26.18 -12.29
N ASN A 230 -2.06 -25.45 -11.89
CA ASN A 230 -2.14 -24.01 -12.12
C ASN A 230 -1.59 -23.25 -10.91
N ARG A 231 -0.43 -22.59 -11.08
CA ARG A 231 0.21 -21.67 -10.12
C ARG A 231 -0.65 -20.41 -9.90
N TYR A 232 -1.83 -20.53 -9.31
CA TYR A 232 -2.55 -19.40 -8.76
C TYR A 232 -2.35 -19.41 -7.25
N PHE A 233 -1.27 -18.76 -6.81
CA PHE A 233 -1.13 -18.35 -5.43
C PHE A 233 -2.21 -17.32 -5.16
N VAL A 234 -3.29 -17.75 -4.50
CA VAL A 234 -4.24 -16.83 -3.88
C VAL A 234 -3.64 -16.44 -2.53
N GLN A 235 -3.29 -15.16 -2.39
CA GLN A 235 -2.78 -14.52 -1.18
C GLN A 235 -3.86 -13.62 -0.59
#